data_AF-A0A2E4WCQ5-F1
#
_entry.id   AF-A0A2E4WCQ5-F1
#
_cell.length_a   1.000
_cell.length_b   1.000
_cell.length_c   1.000
_cell.angle_alpha   90.00
_cell.angle_beta   90.00
_cell.angle_gamma   90.00
#
_symmetry.space_group_name_H-M   'P 1'
#
loop_
_entity.id
_entity.type
_entity.pdbx_description
1 polymer ?
#
loop_
_entity_poly.entity_id
_entity_poly.type
_entity_poly.pdbx_seq_one_letter_code
_entity_poly.pdbx_strand_id
1 'polypeptide(L)'
;MKKLILITIVIFFTICTKSWTEDSSAYILGNGKVIYSFIDPAGKSKDTYHIVYYKKDIYKCVVTYKRALCNLMQDFTVDRSTM
;
A
#
# COMPACT_ATOMS: atom_id res chain seq x y z
N MET A 1 -37.78 2.24 -18.67
CA MET A 1 -37.32 1.39 -17.54
C MET A 1 -35.97 0.71 -17.81
N LYS A 2 -35.76 -0.01 -18.94
CA LYS A 2 -34.47 -0.67 -19.25
C LYS A 2 -33.25 0.28 -19.37
N LYS A 3 -33.43 1.50 -19.92
CA LYS A 3 -32.35 2.49 -20.06
C LYS A 3 -31.88 3.09 -18.72
N LEU A 4 -32.78 3.23 -17.74
CA LEU A 4 -32.46 3.75 -16.41
C LEU A 4 -31.58 2.76 -15.62
N ILE A 5 -31.88 1.46 -15.71
CA ILE A 5 -31.10 0.39 -15.06
C ILE A 5 -29.67 0.34 -15.61
N LEU A 6 -29.49 0.53 -16.93
CA LEU A 6 -28.17 0.52 -17.54
C LEU A 6 -27.29 1.67 -17.04
N ILE A 7 -27.87 2.86 -16.86
CA ILE A 7 -27.17 4.06 -16.38
C ILE A 7 -26.75 3.89 -14.91
N THR A 8 -27.62 3.34 -14.04
CA THR A 8 -27.26 3.10 -12.64
C THR A 8 -26.12 2.10 -12.48
N ILE A 9 -26.08 1.04 -13.30
CA ILE A 9 -25.00 0.04 -13.25
C ILE A 9 -23.65 0.66 -13.64
N VAL A 10 -23.63 1.52 -14.67
CA VAL A 10 -22.41 2.19 -15.14
C VAL A 10 -21.86 3.18 -14.10
N ILE A 11 -22.74 3.91 -13.41
CA ILE A 11 -22.33 4.85 -12.35
C ILE A 11 -21.79 4.08 -11.14
N PHE A 12 -22.41 2.96 -10.76
CA PHE A 12 -21.93 2.14 -9.65
C PHE A 12 -20.55 1.52 -9.92
N PHE A 13 -20.29 1.09 -11.17
CA PHE A 13 -19.00 0.53 -11.58
C PHE A 13 -17.86 1.56 -11.56
N THR A 14 -18.15 2.82 -11.92
CA THR A 14 -17.13 3.88 -11.97
C THR A 14 -16.77 4.45 -10.59
N ILE A 15 -17.68 4.38 -9.62
CA ILE A 15 -17.41 4.81 -8.24
C ILE A 15 -16.58 3.75 -7.50
N CYS A 16 -16.84 2.46 -7.77
CA CYS A 16 -16.15 1.36 -7.10
C CYS A 16 -14.67 1.24 -7.52
N THR A 17 -14.28 1.65 -8.73
CA THR A 17 -12.87 1.51 -9.17
C THR A 17 -11.91 2.52 -8.53
N LYS A 18 -12.39 3.69 -8.10
CA LYS A 18 -11.52 4.73 -7.52
C LYS A 18 -11.01 4.36 -6.12
N SER A 19 -11.86 3.79 -5.26
CA SER A 19 -11.45 3.54 -3.87
C SER A 19 -10.40 2.43 -3.75
N TRP A 20 -10.39 1.47 -4.68
CA TRP A 20 -9.46 0.33 -4.64
C TRP A 20 -8.07 0.68 -5.17
N THR A 21 -7.95 1.72 -6.00
CA THR A 21 -6.66 2.13 -6.56
C THR A 21 -5.84 2.94 -5.57
N GLU A 22 -6.48 3.78 -4.75
CA GLU A 22 -5.79 4.71 -3.84
C GLU A 22 -5.04 4.02 -2.69
N ASP A 23 -5.50 2.83 -2.29
CA ASP A 23 -4.87 2.10 -1.19
C ASP A 23 -4.09 0.87 -1.69
N SER A 24 -3.89 0.76 -3.01
CA SER A 24 -3.01 -0.28 -3.57
C SER A 24 -1.56 -0.06 -3.17
N SER A 25 -0.79 -1.14 -2.99
CA SER A 25 0.62 -1.04 -2.56
C SER A 25 1.49 -0.21 -3.49
N ALA A 26 1.24 -0.24 -4.80
CA ALA A 26 1.94 0.60 -5.77
C ALA A 26 1.58 2.09 -5.61
N TYR A 27 0.32 2.40 -5.31
CA TYR A 27 -0.14 3.76 -5.09
C TYR A 27 0.41 4.34 -3.79
N ILE A 28 0.42 3.55 -2.71
CA ILE A 28 1.02 3.93 -1.42
C ILE A 28 2.51 4.20 -1.60
N LEU A 29 3.24 3.32 -2.30
CA LEU A 29 4.68 3.51 -2.53
C LEU A 29 4.99 4.72 -3.43
N GLY A 30 4.15 4.97 -4.46
CA GLY A 30 4.35 6.08 -5.39
C GLY A 30 3.96 7.45 -4.85
N ASN A 31 2.99 7.52 -3.93
CA ASN A 31 2.45 8.78 -3.40
C ASN A 31 2.78 9.02 -1.91
N GLY A 32 3.28 8.01 -1.20
CA GLY A 32 3.69 8.12 0.19
C GLY A 32 5.10 8.68 0.35
N LYS A 33 5.37 9.25 1.53
CA LYS A 33 6.71 9.72 1.90
C LYS A 33 7.53 8.54 2.41
N VAL A 34 8.57 8.14 1.68
CA VAL A 34 9.53 7.14 2.15
C VAL A 34 10.36 7.71 3.30
N ILE A 35 10.24 7.11 4.48
CA ILE A 35 10.98 7.49 5.71
C ILE A 35 12.31 6.73 5.78
N TYR A 36 12.28 5.45 5.41
CA TYR A 36 13.44 4.58 5.51
C TYR A 36 13.43 3.56 4.37
N SER A 37 14.60 3.18 3.88
CA SER A 37 14.75 2.11 2.89
C SER A 37 15.93 1.23 3.26
N PHE A 38 15.76 -0.08 3.14
CA PHE A 38 16.85 -1.03 3.26
C PHE A 38 16.74 -2.11 2.20
N ILE A 39 17.88 -2.54 1.67
CA ILE A 39 17.96 -3.70 0.81
C ILE A 39 18.45 -4.83 1.71
N ASP A 40 17.74 -5.96 1.72
CA ASP A 40 18.21 -7.12 2.47
C ASP A 40 19.40 -7.76 1.72
N PRO A 41 20.62 -7.69 2.27
CA PRO A 41 21.80 -8.23 1.60
C PRO A 41 21.88 -9.76 1.70
N ALA A 42 21.12 -10.39 2.62
CA ALA A 42 21.12 -11.83 2.87
C ALA A 42 19.98 -12.56 2.15
N GLY A 43 19.01 -11.84 1.61
CA GLY A 43 17.88 -12.40 0.86
C GLY A 43 18.31 -13.06 -0.46
N LYS A 44 17.71 -14.22 -0.79
CA LYS A 44 17.88 -14.86 -2.12
C LYS A 44 17.34 -13.97 -3.26
N SER A 45 16.40 -13.09 -2.95
CA SER A 45 15.90 -12.02 -3.79
C SER A 45 16.42 -10.68 -3.26
N LYS A 46 16.85 -9.80 -4.17
CA LYS A 46 17.24 -8.41 -3.85
C LYS A 46 16.01 -7.58 -3.47
N ASP A 47 15.33 -7.98 -2.42
CA ASP A 47 14.12 -7.33 -1.96
C ASP A 47 14.48 -6.02 -1.27
N THR A 48 13.79 -4.97 -1.68
CA THR A 48 13.95 -3.65 -1.09
C THR A 48 12.76 -3.38 -0.19
N TYR A 49 13.04 -3.02 1.03
CA TYR A 49 12.04 -2.70 2.04
C TYR A 49 11.99 -1.20 2.23
N HIS A 50 10.79 -0.64 2.27
CA HIS A 50 10.54 0.77 2.53
C HIS A 50 9.59 0.93 3.71
N ILE A 51 9.87 1.89 4.58
CA ILE A 51 8.92 2.40 5.55
C ILE A 51 8.33 3.68 4.96
N VAL A 52 7.01 3.70 4.76
CA VAL A 52 6.32 4.74 4.00
C VAL A 52 5.24 5.36 4.86
N TYR A 53 5.26 6.69 4.99
CA TYR A 53 4.18 7.45 5.62
C TYR A 53 3.17 7.91 4.56
N TYR A 54 1.91 7.52 4.73
CA TYR A 54 0.84 7.81 3.78
C TYR A 54 -0.50 7.94 4.51
N LYS A 55 -1.30 8.97 4.18
CA LYS A 55 -2.62 9.23 4.80
C LYS A 55 -2.64 9.19 6.35
N LYS A 56 -1.56 9.63 7.02
CA LYS A 56 -1.35 9.60 8.49
C LYS A 56 -1.01 8.24 9.09
N ASP A 57 -0.83 7.23 8.26
CA ASP A 57 -0.44 5.88 8.65
C ASP A 57 0.99 5.56 8.20
N ILE A 58 1.60 4.57 8.84
CA ILE A 58 2.92 4.05 8.46
C ILE A 58 2.74 2.66 7.86
N TYR A 59 3.34 2.44 6.69
CA TYR A 59 3.30 1.19 5.96
C TYR A 59 4.70 0.61 5.83
N LYS A 60 4.81 -0.71 5.99
CA LYS A 60 5.99 -1.48 5.58
C LYS A 60 5.74 -2.00 4.18
N CYS A 61 6.47 -1.47 3.21
CA CYS A 61 6.44 -1.88 1.83
C CYS A 61 7.63 -2.79 1.49
N VAL A 62 7.39 -3.88 0.77
CA VAL A 62 8.42 -4.76 0.22
C VAL A 62 8.30 -4.73 -1.29
N VAL A 63 9.38 -4.34 -1.95
CA VAL A 63 9.54 -4.31 -3.40
C VAL A 63 10.43 -5.48 -3.79
N THR A 64 9.81 -6.40 -4.52
CA THR A 64 10.45 -7.53 -5.16
C THR A 64 10.51 -7.28 -6.66
N TYR A 65 11.25 -8.08 -7.41
CA TYR A 65 11.29 -7.97 -8.88
C TYR A 65 9.92 -8.12 -9.58
N LYS A 66 8.93 -8.73 -8.91
CA LYS A 66 7.59 -9.01 -9.48
C LYS A 66 6.50 -8.07 -8.99
N ARG A 67 6.63 -7.48 -7.80
CA ARG A 67 5.55 -6.73 -7.14
C ARG A 67 6.05 -5.88 -5.98
N ALA A 68 5.27 -4.84 -5.67
CA ALA A 68 5.30 -4.10 -4.41
C ALA A 68 4.15 -4.56 -3.52
N LEU A 69 4.42 -4.80 -2.23
CA LEU A 69 3.42 -5.14 -1.22
C LEU A 69 3.60 -4.23 -0.01
N CYS A 70 2.57 -3.46 0.35
CA CYS A 70 2.57 -2.56 1.49
C CYS A 70 1.54 -3.04 2.52
N ASN A 71 2.01 -3.24 3.75
CA ASN A 71 1.15 -3.59 4.88
C ASN A 71 1.19 -2.46 5.90
N LEU A 72 0.02 -2.12 6.46
CA LEU A 72 -0.09 -1.18 7.56
C LEU A 72 0.74 -1.69 8.74
N MET A 73 1.58 -0.84 9.31
CA MET A 73 2.33 -1.16 10.52
C MET A 73 1.42 -0.90 11.72
N GLN A 74 0.64 -1.92 12.10
CA GLN A 74 -0.10 -1.91 13.35
C GLN A 74 0.89 -2.15 14.50
N ASP A 75 0.96 -1.17 15.39
CA ASP A 75 1.70 -1.20 16.66
C ASP A 75 3.18 -1.59 16.57
N PHE A 76 4.04 -0.57 16.45
CA PHE A 76 5.33 -0.65 17.13
C PHE A 76 5.06 -0.63 18.64
N THR A 77 4.78 -1.78 19.24
CA THR A 77 5.20 -1.98 20.63
C THR A 77 6.71 -1.96 20.60
N VAL A 78 7.29 -0.77 20.72
CA VAL A 78 8.69 -0.64 21.12
C VAL A 78 8.73 -1.24 22.51
N ASP A 79 9.13 -2.51 22.60
CA ASP A 79 9.38 -3.14 23.89
C ASP A 79 10.56 -2.41 24.53
N ARG A 80 10.21 -1.41 25.34
CA ARG A 80 11.14 -0.55 26.06
C ARG A 80 11.81 -1.28 27.22
N SER A 81 11.52 -2.57 27.42
CA SER A 81 12.20 -3.40 28.43
C SER A 81 13.67 -3.69 28.12
N THR A 82 14.14 -3.31 26.93
CA THR A 82 15.53 -3.51 26.49
C THR A 82 16.36 -2.21 26.45
N MET A 83 15.87 -1.09 27.00
CA MET A 83 16.65 0.13 27.24
C MET A 83 17.07 0.27 28.70
#